data_AF-A0A0E9MJ52-F1
#
_entry.id   AF-A0A0E9MJ52-F1
#
_cell.length_a   1.000
_cell.length_b   1.000
_cell.length_c   1.000
_cell.angle_alpha   90.00
_cell.angle_beta   90.00
_cell.angle_gamma   90.00
#
_symmetry.space_group_name_H-M   'P 1'
#
loop_
_entity.id
_entity.type
_entity.pdbx_description
1 polymer ?
#
loop_
_entity_poly.entity_id
_entity_poly.type
_entity_poly.pdbx_seq_one_letter_code
_entity_poly.pdbx_strand_id
1 'polypeptide(L)' 'MIIVGLPYSEQRQMTMSEISGGSPYGASTIAGPDGSRMPSDNELAMARFQGNHVAKITTALIRGQVS' A
#
# COMPACT_ATOMS: atom_id res chain seq x y z
N MET A 1 -6.70 -13.77 -13.56
CA MET A 1 -5.78 -12.73 -13.03
C MET A 1 -6.63 -11.57 -12.57
N ILE A 2 -6.40 -11.04 -11.37
CA ILE A 2 -7.06 -9.82 -10.86
C ILE A 2 -6.00 -8.82 -10.37
N ILE A 3 -6.35 -7.54 -10.31
CA ILE A 3 -5.47 -6.47 -9.82
C ILE A 3 -5.99 -5.99 -8.47
N VAL A 4 -5.09 -5.85 -7.49
CA VAL A 4 -5.41 -5.43 -6.12
C VAL A 4 -4.52 -4.24 -5.77
N GLY A 5 -5.14 -3.08 -5.49
CA GLY A 5 -4.46 -1.84 -5.13
C GLY A 5 -4.31 -1.64 -3.62
N LEU A 6 -4.19 -0.38 -3.21
CA LEU A 6 -4.18 0.06 -1.82
C LEU A 6 -5.43 0.91 -1.53
N PRO A 7 -6.52 0.32 -0.99
CA PRO A 7 -7.78 1.05 -0.82
C PRO A 7 -7.64 2.22 0.16
N TYR A 8 -8.44 3.28 -0.01
CA TYR A 8 -8.49 4.44 0.90
C TYR A 8 -8.91 4.10 2.34
N SER A 9 -9.36 2.87 2.62
CA SER A 9 -9.46 2.39 4.01
C SER A 9 -8.11 2.39 4.73
N GLU A 10 -6.99 2.37 4.02
CA GLU A 10 -5.68 2.79 4.52
C GLU A 10 -5.57 4.32 4.47
N GLN A 11 -5.91 4.96 5.59
CA GLN A 11 -6.02 6.42 5.72
C GLN A 11 -4.67 7.15 5.61
N ARG A 12 -3.55 6.45 5.82
CA ARG A 12 -2.19 7.02 5.68
C ARG A 12 -1.90 7.59 4.30
N GLN A 13 -2.62 7.16 3.28
CA GLN A 13 -2.56 7.71 1.91
C GLN A 13 -3.04 9.16 1.81
N MET A 14 -3.86 9.61 2.76
CA MET A 14 -4.46 10.95 2.75
C MET A 14 -3.70 11.93 3.65
N THR A 15 -2.50 11.57 4.12
CA THR A 15 -1.68 12.47 4.93
C THR A 15 -1.27 13.70 4.12
N MET A 16 -1.40 14.87 4.73
CA MET A 16 -0.94 16.16 4.18
C MET A 16 0.16 16.79 5.03
N SER A 17 0.64 16.08 6.06
CA SER A 17 1.60 16.61 7.03
C SER A 17 3.07 16.37 6.66
N GLU A 18 3.33 15.40 5.78
CA GLU A 18 4.68 15.03 5.37
C GLU A 18 4.74 14.63 3.90
N ILE A 19 5.94 14.70 3.32
CA ILE A 19 6.20 14.12 2.01
C ILE A 19 6.14 12.59 2.15
N SER A 20 5.12 12.00 1.55
CA SER A 20 4.87 10.56 1.54
C SER A 20 4.53 10.10 0.13
N GLY A 21 5.10 8.97 -0.28
CA GLY A 21 4.59 8.17 -1.39
C GLY A 21 3.29 7.44 -1.02
N GLY A 22 2.80 6.61 -1.94
CA GLY A 22 1.53 5.90 -1.85
C GLY A 22 0.44 6.46 -2.75
N SER A 23 -0.38 5.58 -3.31
CA SER A 23 -1.56 5.93 -4.08
C SER A 23 -2.58 4.80 -4.01
N PRO A 24 -3.84 5.01 -4.44
CA PRO A 24 -4.84 3.95 -4.48
C PRO A 24 -4.42 2.73 -5.32
N TYR A 25 -3.47 2.91 -6.24
CA TYR A 25 -2.92 1.84 -7.07
C TYR A 25 -1.91 0.96 -6.33
N GLY A 26 -1.33 1.45 -5.23
CA GLY A 26 -0.34 0.73 -4.44
C GLY A 26 0.53 1.66 -3.58
N ALA A 27 1.16 1.07 -2.56
CA ALA A 27 2.19 1.73 -1.77
C ALA A 27 3.39 2.06 -2.67
N SER A 28 3.98 3.22 -2.45
CA SER A 28 5.22 3.64 -3.08
C SER A 28 6.05 4.45 -2.10
N THR A 29 7.32 4.69 -2.45
CA THR A 29 8.24 5.50 -1.65
C THR A 29 8.89 6.56 -2.52
N ILE A 30 9.21 7.72 -1.92
CA ILE A 30 9.98 8.77 -2.59
C ILE A 30 11.45 8.65 -2.18
N ALA A 31 12.36 8.41 -3.13
CA ALA A 31 13.79 8.22 -2.83
C ALA A 31 14.61 9.53 -2.80
N GLY A 32 14.03 10.64 -3.26
CA GLY A 32 14.77 11.87 -3.53
C GLY A 32 15.60 11.79 -4.82
N PRO A 33 16.15 12.91 -5.31
CA PRO A 33 16.85 12.98 -6.59
C PRO A 33 18.18 12.20 -6.61
N ASP A 34 18.81 12.01 -5.46
CA ASP A 34 20.08 11.29 -5.29
C ASP A 34 19.90 9.90 -4.66
N GLY A 35 18.66 9.49 -4.39
CA GLY A 35 18.32 8.21 -3.76
C GLY A 35 18.63 8.12 -2.26
N SER A 36 19.00 9.22 -1.60
CA SER A 36 19.40 9.21 -0.18
C SER A 36 18.23 9.06 0.81
N ARG A 37 16.99 9.40 0.40
CA ARG A 37 15.82 9.32 1.28
C ARG A 37 15.37 7.86 1.41
N MET A 38 15.40 7.36 2.64
CA MET A 38 14.83 6.06 2.99
C MET A 38 13.30 6.14 3.10
N PRO A 39 12.57 5.02 2.89
CA PRO A 39 11.14 4.96 3.11
C PRO A 39 10.77 5.43 4.53
N SER A 40 9.77 6.30 4.64
CA SER A 40 9.23 6.75 5.93
C SER A 40 8.42 5.65 6.61
N ASP A 41 8.16 5.82 7.90
CA ASP A 41 7.29 4.90 8.64
C ASP A 41 5.87 4.84 8.05
N ASN A 42 5.39 5.96 7.49
CA ASN A 42 4.09 6.03 6.81
C ASN A 42 4.08 5.16 5.54
N GLU A 43 5.10 5.28 4.70
CA GLU A 43 5.26 4.49 3.47
C GLU A 43 5.40 2.99 3.78
N LEU A 44 6.20 2.64 4.79
CA LEU A 44 6.37 1.26 5.24
C LEU A 44 5.09 0.66 5.82
N ALA A 45 4.32 1.45 6.57
CA ALA A 45 3.03 1.01 7.11
C ALA A 45 2.01 0.74 6.00
N MET A 46 1.96 1.59 4.97
CA MET A 46 1.12 1.37 3.79
C MET A 46 1.54 0.11 3.02
N ALA A 47 2.84 -0.14 2.85
CA ALA A 47 3.34 -1.35 2.21
C ALA A 47 2.93 -2.62 2.99
N ARG A 48 3.03 -2.59 4.33
CA ARG A 48 2.57 -3.69 5.19
C ARG A 48 1.07 -3.92 5.06
N PHE A 49 0.27 -2.85 5.03
CA PHE A 49 -1.17 -2.95 4.80
C PHE A 49 -1.47 -3.58 3.44
N GLN A 50 -0.81 -3.12 2.37
CA GLN A 50 -1.00 -3.65 1.02
C GLN A 50 -0.69 -5.15 0.96
N GLY A 51 0.43 -5.57 1.56
CA GLY A 51 0.79 -6.99 1.63
C GLY A 51 -0.30 -7.84 2.31
N ASN A 52 -0.82 -7.37 3.44
CA ASN A 52 -1.93 -8.04 4.13
C ASN A 52 -3.23 -8.05 3.29
N HIS A 53 -3.54 -6.94 2.62
CA HIS A 53 -4.74 -6.82 1.80
C HIS A 53 -4.72 -7.79 0.61
N VAL A 54 -3.60 -7.83 -0.10
CA VAL A 54 -3.37 -8.79 -1.20
C VAL A 54 -3.48 -10.23 -0.66
N ALA A 55 -2.77 -10.57 0.43
CA ALA A 55 -2.79 -11.91 0.99
C ALA A 55 -4.20 -12.38 1.41
N LYS A 56 -5.00 -11.48 2.01
CA LYS A 56 -6.39 -11.75 2.37
C LYS A 56 -7.26 -12.04 1.15
N ILE A 57 -7.17 -11.21 0.10
CA ILE A 57 -7.93 -11.42 -1.14
C ILE A 57 -7.51 -12.73 -1.81
N THR A 58 -6.20 -12.99 -1.93
CA THR A 58 -5.69 -14.24 -2.49
C THR A 58 -6.22 -15.45 -1.71
N THR A 59 -6.23 -15.39 -0.39
CA THR A 59 -6.77 -16.47 0.45
C THR A 59 -8.26 -16.70 0.21
N ALA A 60 -9.06 -15.63 0.12
CA ALA A 60 -10.48 -15.73 -0.15
C ALA A 60 -10.75 -16.35 -1.54
N LEU A 61 -9.99 -15.96 -2.56
CA LEU A 61 -10.09 -16.53 -3.90
C LEU A 61 -9.76 -18.02 -3.91
N ILE A 62 -8.67 -18.44 -3.25
CA ILE A 62 -8.27 -19.85 -3.16
C ILE A 62 -9.35 -20.69 -2.46
N ARG A 63 -10.03 -20.11 -1.46
CA ARG A 63 -11.10 -20.79 -0.70
C ARG A 63 -12.47 -20.70 -1.35
N GLY A 64 -12.62 -20.00 -2.48
CA GLY A 64 -13.92 -19.75 -3.11
C GLY A 64 -14.86 -18.87 -2.28
N GLN A 65 -14.32 -18.05 -1.36
CA GLN A 65 -15.08 -17.18 -0.45
C GLN A 65 -15.41 -15.82 -1.07
N VAL A 66 -15.62 -15.79 -2.39
CA VAL A 66 -15.94 -14.55 -3.11
C VAL A 66 -17.45 -14.36 -3.03
N SER A 67 -17.89 -13.57 -2.05
CA SER A 67 -19.28 -13.12 -1.91
C SER A 67 -19.58 -11.99 -2.90
#